data_AF-A0A944WTW3-F1
#
_entry.id   AF-A0A944WTW3-F1
#
_cell.length_a   1.000
_cell.length_b   1.000
_cell.length_c   1.000
_cell.angle_alpha   90.00
_cell.angle_beta   90.00
_cell.angle_gamma   90.00
#
_symmetry.space_group_name_H-M   'P 1'
#
loop_
_entity.id
_entity.type
_entity.pdbx_description
1 polymer ?
#
loop_
_entity_poly.entity_id
_entity_poly.type
_entity_poly.pdbx_seq_one_letter_code
_entity_poly.pdbx_strand_id
1 'polypeptide(L)'
;MSNPTRPLELMQEWLQKQLPDEAFHWLTDSAAALDGAADRDLYLAVSLVPRKLGKADLILTAADMKAADEARSGWCPLNWSVDQAARLVIMLAATPEGPEFARRLEQLCITADVRESIAFYQGLPLYPDGERYVARAGEGLRTNMKAVFEAVAHNNPYPVENFGENAWNQMVLKAIFIGSKLDPIQGLDGRRNRDLATTLIDYAHERQAASRTITPELWRMIGPFANDELIDDLGWPLGRELIVERQAAALALSESPHEKATAMLNSVPEIKSDIEAGRVSWETVCNDAPKP
;
A
#
# COMPACT_ATOMS: atom_id res chain seq x y z
N MET A 1 13.44 -5.57 -18.43
CA MET A 1 12.58 -4.59 -19.14
C MET A 1 11.16 -5.12 -19.03
N SER A 2 10.30 -4.44 -18.30
CA SER A 2 8.90 -4.85 -18.12
C SER A 2 8.18 -4.81 -19.46
N ASN A 3 7.42 -5.87 -19.78
CA ASN A 3 6.54 -5.87 -20.95
C ASN A 3 5.24 -5.14 -20.58
N PRO A 4 4.92 -3.97 -21.15
CA PRO A 4 3.76 -3.17 -20.74
C PRO A 4 2.43 -3.91 -20.93
N THR A 5 2.35 -4.93 -21.79
CA THR A 5 1.13 -5.72 -22.01
C THR A 5 0.98 -6.88 -21.03
N ARG A 6 2.06 -7.34 -20.37
CA ARG A 6 2.02 -8.57 -19.57
C ARG A 6 1.08 -8.49 -18.35
N PRO A 7 1.00 -7.38 -17.61
CA PRO A 7 0.01 -7.25 -16.54
C PRO A 7 -1.44 -7.39 -17.01
N LEU A 8 -1.76 -6.85 -18.19
CA LEU A 8 -3.08 -6.98 -18.80
C LEU A 8 -3.39 -8.44 -19.15
N GLU A 9 -2.46 -9.14 -19.80
CA GLU A 9 -2.58 -10.56 -20.14
C GLU A 9 -2.79 -11.43 -18.90
N LEU A 10 -2.01 -11.20 -17.83
CA LEU A 10 -2.14 -11.93 -16.57
C LEU A 10 -3.52 -11.75 -15.94
N MET A 11 -4.02 -10.50 -15.87
CA MET A 11 -5.37 -10.26 -15.35
C MET A 11 -6.44 -10.96 -16.19
N GLN A 12 -6.30 -10.98 -17.52
CA GLN A 12 -7.20 -11.73 -18.40
C GLN A 12 -7.14 -13.24 -18.13
N GLU A 13 -5.95 -13.82 -17.99
CA GLU A 13 -5.74 -15.24 -17.67
C GLU A 13 -6.37 -15.61 -16.30
N TRP A 14 -6.19 -14.77 -15.28
CA TRP A 14 -6.78 -15.00 -13.95
C TRP A 14 -8.30 -14.94 -13.95
N LEU A 15 -8.86 -13.98 -14.67
CA LEU A 15 -10.31 -13.81 -14.82
C LEU A 15 -10.92 -14.96 -15.62
N GLN A 16 -10.26 -15.41 -16.70
CA GLN A 16 -10.72 -16.55 -17.51
C GLN A 16 -10.84 -17.83 -16.68
N LYS A 17 -9.89 -18.08 -15.77
CA LYS A 17 -9.90 -19.26 -14.89
C LYS A 17 -11.05 -19.26 -13.87
N GLN A 18 -11.60 -18.09 -13.55
CA GLN A 18 -12.51 -17.90 -12.41
C GLN A 18 -13.92 -17.49 -12.82
N LEU A 19 -14.10 -17.00 -14.06
CA LEU A 19 -15.38 -16.57 -14.59
C LEU A 19 -16.04 -17.68 -15.42
N PRO A 20 -17.39 -17.76 -15.44
CA PRO A 20 -18.11 -18.52 -16.45
C PRO A 20 -17.78 -18.01 -17.87
N ASP A 21 -17.79 -18.89 -18.87
CA ASP A 21 -17.46 -18.55 -20.26
C ASP A 21 -18.25 -17.36 -20.80
N GLU A 22 -19.56 -17.27 -20.51
CA GLU A 22 -20.41 -16.14 -20.94
C GLU A 22 -19.93 -14.81 -20.33
N ALA A 23 -19.53 -14.82 -19.06
CA ALA A 23 -19.06 -13.63 -18.36
C ALA A 23 -17.69 -13.19 -18.89
N PHE A 24 -16.78 -14.16 -19.14
CA PHE A 24 -15.48 -13.86 -19.73
C PHE A 24 -15.60 -13.36 -21.18
N HIS A 25 -16.46 -13.97 -22.00
CA HIS A 25 -16.74 -13.46 -23.35
C HIS A 25 -17.29 -12.04 -23.32
N TRP A 26 -18.20 -11.71 -22.39
CA TRP A 26 -18.67 -10.33 -22.24
C TRP A 26 -17.52 -9.36 -21.95
N LEU A 27 -16.56 -9.75 -21.11
CA LEU A 27 -15.39 -8.91 -20.80
C LEU A 27 -14.51 -8.69 -22.04
N THR A 28 -14.18 -9.76 -22.77
CA THR A 28 -13.32 -9.68 -23.97
C THR A 28 -14.00 -8.89 -25.09
N ASP A 29 -15.29 -9.12 -25.32
CA ASP A 29 -16.07 -8.39 -26.32
C ASP A 29 -16.20 -6.92 -25.96
N SER A 30 -16.43 -6.60 -24.67
CA SER A 30 -16.49 -5.23 -24.20
C SER A 30 -15.15 -4.51 -24.37
N ALA A 31 -14.03 -5.17 -24.05
CA ALA A 31 -12.70 -4.59 -24.24
C ALA A 31 -12.39 -4.35 -25.72
N ALA A 32 -12.69 -5.31 -26.60
CA ALA A 32 -12.45 -5.22 -28.04
C ALA A 32 -13.32 -4.15 -28.71
N ALA A 33 -14.58 -4.00 -28.27
CA ALA A 33 -15.50 -2.99 -28.80
C ALA A 33 -15.11 -1.55 -28.44
N LEU A 34 -14.15 -1.35 -27.52
CA LEU A 34 -13.76 -0.02 -27.04
C LEU A 34 -12.57 0.60 -27.79
N ASP A 35 -11.98 -0.12 -28.75
CA ASP A 35 -10.98 0.44 -29.65
C ASP A 35 -11.62 1.52 -30.55
N GLY A 36 -11.25 2.78 -30.31
CA GLY A 36 -11.85 3.95 -30.98
C GLY A 36 -13.29 4.31 -30.55
N ALA A 37 -13.82 3.68 -29.49
CA ALA A 37 -15.18 3.97 -29.00
C ALA A 37 -15.28 5.29 -28.24
N ALA A 38 -16.51 5.78 -28.07
CA ALA A 38 -16.80 6.98 -27.30
C ALA A 38 -16.59 6.73 -25.80
N ASP A 39 -16.15 7.76 -25.08
CA ASP A 39 -15.98 7.74 -23.62
C ASP A 39 -17.19 7.17 -22.86
N ARG A 40 -18.40 7.49 -23.33
CA ARG A 40 -19.65 7.02 -22.73
C ARG A 40 -19.71 5.49 -22.69
N ASP A 41 -19.23 4.82 -23.74
CA ASP A 41 -19.28 3.37 -23.85
C ASP A 41 -18.29 2.72 -22.89
N LEU A 42 -17.09 3.32 -22.75
CA LEU A 42 -16.11 2.91 -21.74
C LEU A 42 -16.68 3.03 -20.33
N TYR A 43 -17.24 4.19 -19.98
CA TYR A 43 -17.77 4.44 -18.63
C TYR A 43 -18.96 3.52 -18.32
N LEU A 44 -19.81 3.25 -19.32
CA LEU A 44 -20.88 2.27 -19.19
C LEU A 44 -20.34 0.85 -18.97
N ALA A 45 -19.33 0.43 -19.74
CA ALA A 45 -18.72 -0.89 -19.57
C ALA A 45 -18.12 -1.06 -18.16
N VAL A 46 -17.36 -0.09 -17.69
CA VAL A 46 -16.75 -0.06 -16.35
C VAL A 46 -17.81 -0.17 -15.24
N SER A 47 -18.91 0.56 -15.36
CA SER A 47 -20.01 0.53 -14.36
C SER A 47 -20.82 -0.78 -14.40
N LEU A 48 -20.90 -1.47 -15.54
CA LEU A 48 -21.61 -2.74 -15.69
C LEU A 48 -20.83 -3.96 -15.15
N VAL A 49 -19.52 -3.86 -14.97
CA VAL A 49 -18.64 -4.94 -14.50
C VAL A 49 -19.21 -5.72 -13.31
N PRO A 50 -19.54 -5.11 -12.15
CA PRO A 50 -20.01 -5.87 -10.99
C PRO A 50 -21.31 -6.63 -11.24
N ARG A 51 -22.16 -6.14 -12.15
CA ARG A 51 -23.41 -6.81 -12.53
C ARG A 51 -23.15 -8.00 -13.46
N LYS A 52 -22.13 -7.90 -14.30
CA LYS A 52 -21.82 -8.90 -15.34
C LYS A 52 -20.90 -10.00 -14.82
N LEU A 53 -19.95 -9.66 -13.96
CA LEU A 53 -18.87 -10.55 -13.53
C LEU A 53 -18.93 -10.90 -12.03
N GLY A 54 -19.78 -10.22 -11.26
CA GLY A 54 -19.84 -10.38 -9.80
C GLY A 54 -18.74 -9.62 -9.08
N LYS A 55 -18.62 -9.85 -7.77
CA LYS A 55 -17.69 -9.12 -6.85
C LYS A 55 -16.93 -10.08 -5.94
N ALA A 56 -16.77 -11.33 -6.36
CA ALA A 56 -16.03 -12.32 -5.60
C ALA A 56 -14.55 -11.91 -5.49
N ASP A 57 -13.88 -12.38 -4.44
CA ASP A 57 -12.44 -12.21 -4.31
C ASP A 57 -11.74 -12.91 -5.48
N LEU A 58 -10.70 -12.27 -6.02
CA LEU A 58 -9.86 -12.85 -7.06
C LEU A 58 -8.87 -13.80 -6.39
N ILE A 59 -9.03 -15.09 -6.63
CA ILE A 59 -8.20 -16.13 -6.01
C ILE A 59 -6.90 -16.25 -6.80
N LEU A 60 -5.79 -15.83 -6.19
CA LEU A 60 -4.45 -15.87 -6.78
C LEU A 60 -3.56 -16.86 -6.05
N THR A 61 -2.83 -17.68 -6.80
CA THR A 61 -1.84 -18.61 -6.25
C THR A 61 -0.50 -17.92 -6.00
N ALA A 62 0.40 -18.57 -5.27
CA ALA A 62 1.78 -18.08 -5.13
C ALA A 62 2.50 -17.93 -6.49
N ALA A 63 2.16 -18.77 -7.47
CA ALA A 63 2.71 -18.66 -8.82
C ALA A 63 2.16 -17.43 -9.55
N ASP A 64 0.88 -17.10 -9.38
CA ASP A 64 0.27 -15.89 -9.93
C ASP A 64 0.89 -14.63 -9.33
N MET A 65 1.09 -14.60 -8.01
CA MET A 65 1.77 -13.49 -7.32
C MET A 65 3.21 -13.30 -7.80
N LYS A 66 3.94 -14.40 -8.02
CA LYS A 66 5.28 -14.34 -8.60
C LYS A 66 5.27 -13.81 -10.03
N ALA A 67 4.33 -14.27 -10.85
CA ALA A 67 4.18 -13.80 -12.23
C ALA A 67 3.82 -12.31 -12.29
N ALA A 68 3.03 -11.81 -11.32
CA ALA A 68 2.71 -10.39 -11.19
C ALA A 68 3.98 -9.56 -10.96
N ASP A 69 4.81 -9.94 -9.98
CA ASP A 69 6.07 -9.24 -9.69
C ASP A 69 7.08 -9.31 -10.85
N GLU A 70 7.15 -10.45 -11.56
CA GLU A 70 7.97 -10.61 -12.76
C GLU A 70 7.48 -9.72 -13.92
N ALA A 71 6.16 -9.55 -14.08
CA ALA A 71 5.57 -8.70 -15.11
C ALA A 71 5.77 -7.21 -14.80
N ARG A 72 5.63 -6.84 -13.53
CA ARG A 72 5.83 -5.48 -13.02
C ARG A 72 6.39 -5.56 -11.60
N SER A 73 7.66 -5.21 -11.43
CA SER A 73 8.32 -5.23 -10.12
C SER A 73 7.50 -4.47 -9.07
N GLY A 74 7.29 -5.10 -7.92
CA GLY A 74 6.48 -4.60 -6.81
C GLY A 74 4.96 -4.72 -7.01
N TRP A 75 4.47 -5.17 -8.17
CA TRP A 75 3.03 -5.33 -8.37
C TRP A 75 2.50 -6.50 -7.53
N CYS A 76 1.62 -6.17 -6.58
CA CYS A 76 1.06 -7.11 -5.62
C CYS A 76 -0.48 -7.01 -5.65
N PRO A 77 -1.17 -7.76 -6.53
CA PRO A 77 -2.64 -7.75 -6.62
C PRO A 77 -3.33 -8.55 -5.48
N LEU A 78 -2.78 -8.48 -4.27
CA LEU A 78 -3.31 -9.17 -3.10
C LEU A 78 -4.66 -8.54 -2.66
N ASN A 79 -5.63 -9.40 -2.31
CA ASN A 79 -6.98 -9.00 -1.88
C ASN A 79 -7.80 -8.24 -2.93
N TRP A 80 -7.44 -8.35 -4.21
CA TRP A 80 -8.26 -7.81 -5.28
C TRP A 80 -9.54 -8.64 -5.46
N SER A 81 -10.60 -8.02 -5.94
CA SER A 81 -11.81 -8.71 -6.39
C SER A 81 -11.86 -8.83 -7.92
N VAL A 82 -12.69 -9.75 -8.40
CA VAL A 82 -12.97 -9.96 -9.82
C VAL A 82 -13.39 -8.66 -10.51
N ASP A 83 -14.27 -7.85 -9.88
CA ASP A 83 -14.72 -6.59 -10.46
C ASP A 83 -13.66 -5.48 -10.46
N GLN A 84 -12.68 -5.53 -9.57
CA GLN A 84 -11.55 -4.59 -9.58
C GLN A 84 -10.61 -4.91 -10.74
N ALA A 85 -10.18 -6.17 -10.85
CA ALA A 85 -9.32 -6.62 -11.95
C ALA A 85 -9.96 -6.40 -13.32
N ALA A 86 -11.24 -6.74 -13.49
CA ALA A 86 -11.92 -6.60 -14.77
C ALA A 86 -12.10 -5.14 -15.22
N ARG A 87 -12.33 -4.19 -14.29
CA ARG A 87 -12.35 -2.76 -14.62
C ARG A 87 -11.00 -2.31 -15.19
N LEU A 88 -9.91 -2.76 -14.56
CA LEU A 88 -8.57 -2.45 -15.04
C LEU A 88 -8.28 -3.07 -16.40
N VAL A 89 -8.72 -4.31 -16.64
CA VAL A 89 -8.64 -4.94 -17.98
C VAL A 89 -9.35 -4.09 -19.02
N ILE A 90 -10.59 -3.65 -18.77
CA ILE A 90 -11.35 -2.80 -19.70
C ILE A 90 -10.60 -1.48 -19.96
N MET A 91 -10.14 -0.80 -18.91
CA MET A 91 -9.47 0.49 -19.04
C MET A 91 -8.16 0.41 -19.81
N LEU A 92 -7.33 -0.58 -19.49
CA LEU A 92 -6.01 -0.79 -20.10
C LEU A 92 -6.12 -1.28 -21.54
N ALA A 93 -7.10 -2.14 -21.85
CA ALA A 93 -7.33 -2.60 -23.22
C ALA A 93 -7.91 -1.50 -24.12
N ALA A 94 -8.78 -0.65 -23.59
CA ALA A 94 -9.49 0.37 -24.36
C ALA A 94 -8.65 1.63 -24.68
N THR A 95 -7.51 1.83 -24.02
CA THR A 95 -6.77 3.11 -24.14
C THR A 95 -5.24 2.91 -24.15
N PRO A 96 -4.60 2.96 -25.32
CA PRO A 96 -3.17 2.68 -25.44
C PRO A 96 -2.25 3.90 -25.16
N GLU A 97 -2.76 5.13 -25.27
CA GLU A 97 -1.94 6.36 -25.14
C GLU A 97 -2.08 7.03 -23.77
N GLY A 98 -0.95 7.47 -23.19
CA GLY A 98 -0.87 8.08 -21.85
C GLY A 98 -1.80 9.27 -21.61
N PRO A 99 -1.79 10.33 -22.45
CA PRO A 99 -2.64 11.51 -22.23
C PRO A 99 -4.14 11.20 -22.25
N GLU A 100 -4.57 10.36 -23.19
CA GLU A 100 -5.98 9.98 -23.32
C GLU A 100 -6.42 9.04 -22.19
N PHE A 101 -5.56 8.11 -21.78
CA PHE A 101 -5.77 7.28 -20.59
C PHE A 101 -5.97 8.15 -19.36
N ALA A 102 -5.08 9.12 -19.15
CA ALA A 102 -5.17 10.05 -18.02
C ALA A 102 -6.47 10.86 -18.05
N ARG A 103 -6.86 11.39 -19.20
CA ARG A 103 -8.12 12.14 -19.35
C ARG A 103 -9.34 11.29 -19.00
N ARG A 104 -9.40 10.04 -19.49
CA ARG A 104 -10.50 9.09 -19.21
C ARG A 104 -10.53 8.65 -17.74
N LEU A 105 -9.38 8.38 -17.14
CA LEU A 105 -9.25 8.08 -15.71
C LEU A 105 -9.77 9.24 -14.86
N GLU A 106 -9.38 10.48 -15.18
CA GLU A 106 -9.83 11.67 -14.46
C GLU A 106 -11.37 11.80 -14.49
N GLN A 107 -11.99 11.57 -15.65
CA GLN A 107 -13.44 11.59 -15.79
C GLN A 107 -14.13 10.48 -14.99
N LEU A 108 -13.62 9.24 -15.04
CA LEU A 108 -14.13 8.13 -14.22
C LEU A 108 -14.09 8.47 -12.73
N CYS A 109 -12.99 9.07 -12.26
CA CYS A 109 -12.81 9.43 -10.86
C CYS A 109 -13.78 10.51 -10.34
N ILE A 110 -14.36 11.35 -11.21
CA ILE A 110 -15.31 12.40 -10.78
C ILE A 110 -16.58 11.79 -10.17
N THR A 111 -17.02 10.65 -10.70
CA THR A 111 -18.30 10.01 -10.30
C THR A 111 -18.13 8.64 -9.68
N ALA A 112 -16.88 8.22 -9.47
CA ALA A 112 -16.54 6.89 -8.97
C ALA A 112 -17.17 6.63 -7.61
N ASP A 113 -17.81 5.48 -7.47
CA ASP A 113 -18.13 4.95 -6.15
C ASP A 113 -16.85 4.50 -5.42
N VAL A 114 -17.00 4.06 -4.16
CA VAL A 114 -15.86 3.62 -3.33
C VAL A 114 -15.13 2.42 -3.94
N ARG A 115 -15.83 1.47 -4.56
CA ARG A 115 -15.22 0.26 -5.14
C ARG A 115 -14.51 0.57 -6.45
N GLU A 116 -15.09 1.45 -7.25
CA GLU A 116 -14.46 1.98 -8.47
C GLU A 116 -13.19 2.75 -8.12
N SER A 117 -13.26 3.64 -7.11
CA SER A 117 -12.09 4.37 -6.61
C SER A 117 -10.97 3.42 -6.18
N ILE A 118 -11.29 2.37 -5.42
CA ILE A 118 -10.31 1.35 -5.01
C ILE A 118 -9.66 0.71 -6.24
N ALA A 119 -10.44 0.26 -7.23
CA ALA A 119 -9.90 -0.34 -8.45
C ALA A 119 -8.96 0.62 -9.17
N PHE A 120 -9.36 1.89 -9.32
CA PHE A 120 -8.57 2.90 -10.02
C PHE A 120 -7.25 3.22 -9.31
N TYR A 121 -7.25 3.26 -7.98
CA TYR A 121 -6.01 3.48 -7.22
C TYR A 121 -5.10 2.25 -7.19
N GLN A 122 -5.67 1.05 -7.11
CA GLN A 122 -4.92 -0.21 -7.24
C GLN A 122 -4.23 -0.34 -8.61
N GLY A 123 -4.80 0.26 -9.66
CA GLY A 123 -4.26 0.23 -11.02
C GLY A 123 -3.12 1.21 -11.29
N LEU A 124 -2.86 2.19 -10.42
CA LEU A 124 -1.79 3.19 -10.57
C LEU A 124 -0.43 2.66 -11.10
N PRO A 125 0.13 1.54 -10.60
CA PRO A 125 1.44 1.05 -11.05
C PRO A 125 1.43 0.44 -12.47
N LEU A 126 0.24 0.24 -13.04
CA LEU A 126 0.00 -0.35 -14.35
C LEU A 126 -0.34 0.69 -15.43
N TYR A 127 -0.57 1.94 -15.04
CA TYR A 127 -0.99 2.99 -15.97
C TYR A 127 0.21 3.57 -16.76
N PRO A 128 0.00 3.95 -18.03
CA PRO A 128 1.03 4.59 -18.85
C PRO A 128 1.39 5.98 -18.30
N ASP A 129 2.65 6.42 -18.43
CA ASP A 129 3.13 7.73 -17.96
C ASP A 129 2.84 7.98 -16.46
N GLY A 130 3.34 7.10 -15.59
CA GLY A 130 3.05 7.07 -14.15
C GLY A 130 3.16 8.43 -13.45
N GLU A 131 4.12 9.29 -13.85
CA GLU A 131 4.32 10.62 -13.25
C GLU A 131 3.09 11.54 -13.36
N ARG A 132 2.17 11.29 -14.31
CA ARG A 132 0.95 12.09 -14.49
C ARG A 132 -0.02 11.97 -13.32
N TYR A 133 0.02 10.87 -12.57
CA TYR A 133 -1.02 10.54 -11.60
C TYR A 133 -0.70 10.97 -10.17
N VAL A 134 0.39 11.72 -9.93
CA VAL A 134 0.80 12.12 -8.56
C VAL A 134 -0.30 12.91 -7.86
N ALA A 135 -0.93 13.86 -8.56
CA ALA A 135 -2.05 14.64 -8.01
C ALA A 135 -3.27 13.76 -7.71
N ARG A 136 -3.57 12.80 -8.58
CA ARG A 136 -4.69 11.86 -8.44
C ARG A 136 -4.48 10.91 -7.26
N ALA A 137 -3.29 10.33 -7.13
CA ALA A 137 -2.90 9.53 -5.99
C ALA A 137 -2.96 10.35 -4.69
N GLY A 138 -2.51 11.61 -4.73
CA GLY A 138 -2.64 12.56 -3.62
C GLY A 138 -4.08 12.83 -3.18
N GLU A 139 -5.06 12.83 -4.09
CA GLU A 139 -6.49 12.88 -3.74
C GLU A 139 -6.92 11.61 -2.99
N GLY A 140 -6.50 10.43 -3.47
CA GLY A 140 -6.81 9.15 -2.82
C GLY A 140 -6.27 9.06 -1.39
N LEU A 141 -5.17 9.75 -1.09
CA LEU A 141 -4.57 9.80 0.24
C LEU A 141 -5.21 10.83 1.18
N ARG A 142 -5.95 11.82 0.65
CA ARG A 142 -6.63 12.84 1.47
C ARG A 142 -7.97 12.36 2.04
N THR A 143 -8.51 11.26 1.54
CA THR A 143 -9.76 10.68 2.03
C THR A 143 -9.68 10.20 3.49
N ASN A 144 -10.83 10.14 4.16
CA ASN A 144 -10.97 9.44 5.46
C ASN A 144 -11.44 7.99 5.28
N MET A 145 -11.74 7.56 4.05
CA MET A 145 -12.09 6.18 3.75
C MET A 145 -10.83 5.32 3.71
N LYS A 146 -10.56 4.59 4.82
CA LYS A 146 -9.37 3.75 4.97
C LYS A 146 -9.11 2.84 3.77
N ALA A 147 -10.13 2.18 3.22
CA ALA A 147 -9.97 1.30 2.05
C ALA A 147 -9.49 2.02 0.78
N VAL A 148 -9.90 3.28 0.56
CA VAL A 148 -9.45 4.08 -0.60
C VAL A 148 -8.02 4.58 -0.39
N PHE A 149 -7.68 4.98 0.84
CA PHE A 149 -6.30 5.31 1.20
C PHE A 149 -5.37 4.11 0.97
N GLU A 150 -5.76 2.93 1.47
CA GLU A 150 -4.97 1.70 1.37
C GLU A 150 -4.82 1.22 -0.08
N ALA A 151 -5.79 1.48 -0.96
CA ALA A 151 -5.66 1.20 -2.39
C ALA A 151 -4.49 1.97 -3.06
N VAL A 152 -4.15 3.15 -2.54
CA VAL A 152 -2.96 3.92 -2.99
C VAL A 152 -1.71 3.46 -2.25
N ALA A 153 -1.79 3.30 -0.93
CA ALA A 153 -0.61 3.16 -0.07
C ALA A 153 -0.10 1.73 0.08
N HIS A 154 -0.97 0.73 0.05
CA HIS A 154 -0.65 -0.66 0.39
C HIS A 154 -0.47 -1.53 -0.86
N ASN A 155 0.51 -2.42 -0.83
CA ASN A 155 0.77 -3.39 -1.90
C ASN A 155 0.89 -2.73 -3.29
N ASN A 156 1.32 -1.46 -3.30
CA ASN A 156 1.36 -0.62 -4.48
C ASN A 156 2.76 0.01 -4.58
N PRO A 157 3.53 -0.23 -5.65
CA PRO A 157 4.85 0.36 -5.82
C PRO A 157 4.78 1.83 -6.26
N TYR A 158 3.60 2.33 -6.64
CA TYR A 158 3.44 3.69 -7.16
C TYR A 158 3.97 4.79 -6.22
N PRO A 159 3.65 4.80 -4.90
CA PRO A 159 4.13 5.85 -4.01
C PRO A 159 5.65 5.90 -3.86
N VAL A 160 6.32 4.74 -3.77
CA VAL A 160 7.79 4.71 -3.60
C VAL A 160 8.51 5.23 -4.85
N GLU A 161 7.94 4.98 -6.03
CA GLU A 161 8.52 5.39 -7.32
C GLU A 161 8.24 6.84 -7.69
N ASN A 162 7.05 7.37 -7.37
CA ASN A 162 6.56 8.64 -7.94
C ASN A 162 6.46 9.78 -6.91
N PHE A 163 6.39 9.51 -5.61
CA PHE A 163 6.22 10.59 -4.64
C PHE A 163 7.52 11.28 -4.28
N GLY A 164 7.49 12.62 -4.30
CA GLY A 164 8.45 13.42 -3.57
C GLY A 164 8.38 13.17 -2.06
N GLU A 165 9.45 13.52 -1.35
CA GLU A 165 9.59 13.30 0.10
C GLU A 165 8.41 13.83 0.92
N ASN A 166 7.93 15.04 0.63
CA ASN A 166 6.78 15.59 1.35
C ASN A 166 5.51 14.75 1.18
N ALA A 167 5.17 14.34 -0.05
CA ALA A 167 3.99 13.51 -0.30
C ALA A 167 4.09 12.14 0.36
N TRP A 168 5.30 11.56 0.35
CA TRP A 168 5.62 10.34 1.07
C TRP A 168 5.43 10.47 2.58
N ASN A 169 5.99 11.51 3.19
CA ASN A 169 5.88 11.75 4.63
C ASN A 169 4.42 11.95 5.05
N GLN A 170 3.64 12.73 4.28
CA GLN A 170 2.22 12.94 4.53
C GLN A 170 1.40 11.65 4.42
N MET A 171 1.74 10.76 3.47
CA MET A 171 1.11 9.44 3.36
C MET A 171 1.35 8.60 4.62
N VAL A 172 2.60 8.49 5.09
CA VAL A 172 2.95 7.71 6.29
C VAL A 172 2.27 8.28 7.53
N LEU A 173 2.30 9.60 7.72
CA LEU A 173 1.61 10.26 8.83
C LEU A 173 0.11 10.00 8.81
N LYS A 174 -0.51 10.11 7.62
CA LYS A 174 -1.93 9.84 7.43
C LYS A 174 -2.27 8.38 7.75
N ALA A 175 -1.45 7.41 7.34
CA ALA A 175 -1.65 5.99 7.66
C ALA A 175 -1.80 5.78 9.16
N ILE A 176 -0.87 6.32 9.95
CA ILE A 176 -0.92 6.23 11.42
C ILE A 176 -2.16 6.95 11.98
N PHE A 177 -2.47 8.15 11.47
CA PHE A 177 -3.61 8.94 11.93
C PHE A 177 -4.95 8.22 11.73
N ILE A 178 -5.15 7.53 10.60
CA ILE A 178 -6.38 6.77 10.32
C ILE A 178 -6.33 5.32 10.82
N GLY A 179 -5.28 4.95 11.56
CA GLY A 179 -5.10 3.59 12.09
C GLY A 179 -4.91 2.53 11.00
N SER A 180 -4.28 2.87 9.88
CA SER A 180 -3.81 1.92 8.87
C SER A 180 -2.42 1.39 9.23
N LYS A 181 -2.10 0.18 8.75
CA LYS A 181 -0.77 -0.42 8.93
C LYS A 181 0.25 0.31 8.05
N LEU A 182 1.51 0.33 8.48
CA LEU A 182 2.63 0.81 7.67
C LEU A 182 3.27 -0.33 6.88
N ASP A 183 3.28 -1.54 7.42
CA ASP A 183 3.96 -2.70 6.86
C ASP A 183 3.67 -2.99 5.38
N PRO A 184 2.41 -2.89 4.88
CA PRO A 184 2.13 -3.13 3.47
C PRO A 184 2.58 -1.98 2.54
N ILE A 185 3.10 -0.87 3.06
CA ILE A 185 3.64 0.24 2.27
C ILE A 185 5.01 -0.19 1.73
N GLN A 186 5.09 -0.38 0.41
CA GLN A 186 6.31 -0.85 -0.23
C GLN A 186 7.42 0.20 -0.16
N GLY A 187 8.64 -0.23 0.14
CA GLY A 187 9.80 0.65 0.24
C GLY A 187 9.85 1.50 1.51
N LEU A 188 9.02 1.18 2.52
CA LEU A 188 8.92 1.93 3.78
C LEU A 188 10.29 2.23 4.39
N ASP A 189 11.07 1.17 4.64
CA ASP A 189 12.37 1.28 5.33
C ASP A 189 13.41 2.06 4.52
N GLY A 190 13.40 1.89 3.20
CA GLY A 190 14.35 2.55 2.29
C GLY A 190 14.08 4.04 2.10
N ARG A 191 12.86 4.51 2.43
CA ARG A 191 12.44 5.92 2.33
C ARG A 191 12.27 6.61 3.67
N ARG A 192 12.68 5.96 4.75
CA ARG A 192 12.83 6.58 6.08
C ARG A 192 13.71 7.83 5.98
N ASN A 193 13.30 8.90 6.63
CA ASN A 193 14.02 10.17 6.64
C ASN A 193 13.85 10.88 7.98
N ARG A 194 14.77 11.79 8.28
CA ARG A 194 14.84 12.50 9.57
C ARG A 194 13.61 13.37 9.81
N ASP A 195 13.11 14.07 8.79
CA ASP A 195 11.98 14.99 8.93
C ASP A 195 10.69 14.24 9.32
N LEU A 196 10.47 13.08 8.69
CA LEU A 196 9.38 12.18 9.05
C LEU A 196 9.54 11.65 10.48
N ALA A 197 10.75 11.21 10.85
CA ALA A 197 11.02 10.73 12.20
C ALA A 197 10.68 11.82 13.24
N THR A 198 11.21 13.04 13.10
CA THR A 198 10.92 14.18 13.98
C THR A 198 9.42 14.41 14.14
N THR A 199 8.68 14.42 13.03
CA THR A 199 7.22 14.61 13.08
C THR A 199 6.50 13.48 13.83
N LEU A 200 6.96 12.23 13.67
CA LEU A 200 6.38 11.08 14.35
C LEU A 200 6.66 11.04 15.86
N ILE A 201 7.77 11.64 16.27
CA ILE A 201 8.15 11.79 17.67
C ILE A 201 7.21 12.77 18.35
N ASP A 202 7.05 13.96 17.77
CA ASP A 202 6.12 14.98 18.28
C ASP A 202 4.72 14.37 18.42
N TYR A 203 4.29 13.61 17.42
CA TYR A 203 3.02 12.86 17.47
C TYR A 203 2.96 11.82 18.60
N ALA A 204 4.04 11.07 18.84
CA ALA A 204 4.11 10.09 19.92
C ALA A 204 4.00 10.76 21.29
N HIS A 205 4.69 11.89 21.51
CA HIS A 205 4.59 12.69 22.74
C HIS A 205 3.16 13.21 22.96
N GLU A 206 2.52 13.76 21.93
CA GLU A 206 1.13 14.22 22.00
C GLU A 206 0.17 13.07 22.37
N ARG A 207 0.35 11.89 21.75
CA ARG A 207 -0.44 10.69 22.06
C ARG A 207 -0.26 10.22 23.49
N GLN A 208 0.99 10.19 23.97
CA GLN A 208 1.34 9.79 25.33
C GLN A 208 0.75 10.75 26.37
N ALA A 209 0.88 12.06 26.16
CA ALA A 209 0.28 13.08 27.03
C ALA A 209 -1.25 12.94 27.10
N ALA A 210 -1.87 12.47 26.02
CA ALA A 210 -3.30 12.18 25.96
C ALA A 210 -3.69 10.76 26.44
N SER A 211 -2.75 9.95 26.96
CA SER A 211 -2.97 8.55 27.35
C SER A 211 -3.59 7.68 26.24
N ARG A 212 -3.25 7.97 24.99
CA ARG A 212 -3.73 7.24 23.81
C ARG A 212 -2.70 6.19 23.38
N THR A 213 -3.19 5.14 22.71
CA THR A 213 -2.32 4.10 22.13
C THR A 213 -1.49 4.65 20.97
N ILE A 214 -0.31 4.05 20.80
CA ILE A 214 0.64 4.31 19.72
C ILE A 214 0.86 2.99 18.99
N THR A 215 0.82 2.99 17.65
CA THR A 215 1.10 1.78 16.88
C THR A 215 2.58 1.38 17.05
N PRO A 216 2.92 0.11 17.34
CA PRO A 216 4.31 -0.33 17.43
C PRO A 216 5.12 -0.03 16.16
N GLU A 217 4.46 -0.01 14.99
CA GLU A 217 5.07 0.32 13.70
C GLU A 217 5.63 1.75 13.62
N LEU A 218 5.17 2.67 14.48
CA LEU A 218 5.68 4.05 14.52
C LEU A 218 7.18 4.06 14.84
N TRP A 219 7.64 3.16 15.73
CA TRP A 219 9.04 3.09 16.15
C TRP A 219 9.97 2.63 15.03
N ARG A 220 9.46 1.89 14.04
CA ARG A 220 10.19 1.48 12.81
C ARG A 220 10.71 2.67 12.02
N MET A 221 10.00 3.79 12.07
CA MET A 221 10.34 5.00 11.34
C MET A 221 11.33 5.89 12.07
N ILE A 222 11.50 5.70 13.39
CA ILE A 222 12.27 6.59 14.26
C ILE A 222 13.66 6.03 14.58
N GLY A 223 13.77 4.73 14.83
CA GLY A 223 15.00 4.07 15.31
C GLY A 223 16.31 4.53 14.65
N PRO A 224 16.41 4.52 13.30
CA PRO A 224 17.62 4.93 12.58
C PRO A 224 18.06 6.40 12.80
N PHE A 225 17.15 7.26 13.26
CA PHE A 225 17.40 8.69 13.48
C PHE A 225 17.37 9.09 14.95
N ALA A 226 17.32 8.12 15.87
CA ALA A 226 17.21 8.40 17.30
C ALA A 226 18.43 9.21 17.80
N ASN A 227 18.14 10.28 18.53
CA ASN A 227 19.10 11.07 19.29
C ASN A 227 18.98 10.70 20.79
N ASP A 228 19.70 11.40 21.66
CA ASP A 228 19.68 11.15 23.11
C ASP A 228 18.25 11.15 23.71
N GLU A 229 17.45 12.16 23.40
CA GLU A 229 16.09 12.32 23.91
C GLU A 229 15.17 11.18 23.46
N LEU A 230 15.31 10.79 22.19
CA LEU A 230 14.52 9.71 21.59
C LEU A 230 14.82 8.33 22.12
N ILE A 231 16.08 8.11 22.47
CA ILE A 231 16.49 6.87 23.10
C ILE A 231 15.83 6.80 24.48
N ASP A 232 15.84 7.89 25.24
CA ASP A 232 15.16 7.95 26.54
C ASP A 232 13.63 7.72 26.38
N ASP A 233 13.01 8.26 25.33
CA ASP A 233 11.60 8.01 24.99
C ASP A 233 11.29 6.53 24.69
N LEU A 234 12.21 5.82 24.02
CA LEU A 234 12.08 4.38 23.76
C LEU A 234 12.15 3.53 25.05
N GLY A 235 12.57 4.12 26.18
CA GLY A 235 12.42 3.51 27.51
C GLY A 235 10.96 3.32 27.92
N TRP A 236 10.05 4.21 27.50
CA TRP A 236 8.61 4.09 27.79
C TRP A 236 7.99 2.81 27.22
N PRO A 237 8.05 2.53 25.89
CA PRO A 237 7.49 1.31 25.33
C PRO A 237 8.21 0.03 25.80
N LEU A 238 9.50 0.09 26.16
CA LEU A 238 10.22 -1.05 26.76
C LEU A 238 9.68 -1.48 28.13
N GLY A 239 9.10 -0.54 28.89
CA GLY A 239 8.52 -0.79 30.21
C GLY A 239 7.05 -1.21 30.20
N ARG A 240 6.42 -1.34 29.03
CA ARG A 240 4.99 -1.68 28.89
C ARG A 240 4.75 -3.17 29.09
N GLU A 241 3.51 -3.55 29.42
CA GLU A 241 3.13 -4.96 29.63
C GLU A 241 3.05 -5.75 28.32
N LEU A 242 2.71 -5.10 27.20
CA LEU A 242 2.55 -5.75 25.92
C LEU A 242 3.92 -6.07 25.30
N ILE A 243 4.20 -7.36 25.12
CA ILE A 243 5.46 -7.83 24.55
C ILE A 243 5.77 -7.22 23.18
N VAL A 244 4.75 -7.00 22.35
CA VAL A 244 4.89 -6.40 21.02
C VAL A 244 5.36 -4.94 21.07
N GLU A 245 4.93 -4.17 22.08
CA GLU A 245 5.39 -2.78 22.28
C GLU A 245 6.87 -2.77 22.67
N ARG A 246 7.27 -3.70 23.54
CA ARG A 246 8.67 -3.88 23.98
C ARG A 246 9.57 -4.34 22.83
N GLN A 247 9.10 -5.30 22.02
CA GLN A 247 9.82 -5.81 20.85
C GLN A 247 10.02 -4.73 19.78
N ALA A 248 9.00 -3.93 19.50
CA ALA A 248 9.11 -2.80 18.56
C ALA A 248 10.13 -1.75 19.03
N ALA A 249 10.11 -1.41 20.32
CA ALA A 249 11.09 -0.50 20.90
C ALA A 249 12.52 -1.06 20.82
N ALA A 250 12.69 -2.35 21.15
CA ALA A 250 13.98 -3.02 21.08
C ALA A 250 14.52 -3.10 19.63
N LEU A 251 13.65 -3.35 18.64
CA LEU A 251 14.02 -3.30 17.21
C LEU A 251 14.47 -1.90 16.81
N ALA A 252 13.71 -0.86 17.18
CA ALA A 252 14.10 0.52 16.89
C ALA A 252 15.45 0.90 17.53
N LEU A 253 15.72 0.46 18.76
CA LEU A 253 17.01 0.63 19.42
C LEU A 253 18.14 -0.13 18.70
N SER A 254 17.87 -1.35 18.21
CA SER A 254 18.87 -2.16 17.50
C SER A 254 19.29 -1.56 16.15
N GLU A 255 18.44 -0.74 15.54
CA GLU A 255 18.72 -0.03 14.29
C GLU A 255 19.31 1.37 14.50
N SER A 256 19.38 1.84 15.75
CA SER A 256 19.94 3.15 16.07
C SER A 256 21.47 3.10 16.09
N PRO A 257 22.17 4.03 15.43
CA PRO A 257 23.63 4.11 15.48
C PRO A 257 24.18 4.67 16.80
N HIS A 258 23.32 5.04 17.75
CA HIS A 258 23.69 5.79 18.94
C HIS A 258 24.14 4.89 20.10
N GLU A 259 25.21 5.26 20.82
CA GLU A 259 25.79 4.43 21.89
C GLU A 259 24.80 4.11 23.02
N LYS A 260 24.00 5.11 23.45
CA LYS A 260 22.94 4.90 24.45
C LYS A 260 21.91 3.85 24.04
N ALA A 261 21.62 3.69 22.75
CA ALA A 261 20.66 2.70 22.29
C ALA A 261 21.14 1.27 22.59
N THR A 262 22.45 1.03 22.42
CA THR A 262 23.09 -0.25 22.79
C THR A 262 22.99 -0.52 24.28
N ALA A 263 23.26 0.49 25.12
CA ALA A 263 23.14 0.36 26.57
C ALA A 263 21.70 0.01 27.01
N MET A 264 20.71 0.66 26.40
CA MET A 264 19.30 0.38 26.68
C MET A 264 18.85 -0.99 26.19
N LEU A 265 19.28 -1.41 24.99
CA LEU A 265 18.99 -2.74 24.47
C LEU A 265 19.57 -3.85 25.36
N ASN A 266 20.73 -3.61 25.98
CA ASN A 266 21.32 -4.55 26.95
C ASN A 266 20.49 -4.73 28.24
N SER A 267 19.53 -3.83 28.53
CA SER A 267 18.60 -4.00 29.66
C SER A 267 17.51 -5.05 29.41
N VAL A 268 17.32 -5.47 28.15
CA VAL A 268 16.35 -6.49 27.73
C VAL A 268 17.05 -7.65 27.00
N PRO A 269 17.93 -8.42 27.68
CA PRO A 269 18.82 -9.39 27.03
C PRO A 269 18.09 -10.52 26.28
N GLU A 270 16.91 -10.94 26.76
CA GLU A 270 16.09 -11.96 26.10
C GLU A 270 15.58 -11.46 24.73
N ILE A 271 14.97 -10.28 24.67
CA ILE A 271 14.47 -9.67 23.43
C ILE A 271 15.63 -9.39 22.47
N LYS A 272 16.77 -8.89 22.99
CA LYS A 272 17.98 -8.68 22.20
C LYS A 272 18.45 -9.98 21.54
N SER A 273 18.52 -11.07 22.29
CA SER A 273 18.92 -12.38 21.76
C SER A 273 17.93 -12.90 20.71
N ASP A 274 16.63 -12.64 20.89
CA ASP A 274 15.61 -12.99 19.90
C ASP A 274 15.73 -12.19 18.61
N ILE A 275 16.07 -10.90 18.68
CA ILE A 275 16.38 -10.06 17.50
C ILE A 275 17.61 -10.59 16.78
N GLU A 276 18.72 -10.84 17.49
CA GLU A 276 19.96 -11.36 16.91
C GLU A 276 19.78 -12.73 16.25
N ALA A 277 18.87 -13.55 16.80
CA ALA A 277 18.52 -14.85 16.24
C ALA A 277 17.43 -14.78 15.14
N GLY A 278 16.93 -13.59 14.81
CA GLY A 278 15.87 -13.40 13.80
C GLY A 278 14.48 -13.91 14.22
N ARG A 279 14.27 -14.21 15.50
CA ARG A 279 12.96 -14.60 16.05
C ARG A 279 12.03 -13.41 16.24
N VAL A 280 12.59 -12.21 16.40
CA VAL A 280 11.86 -10.94 16.44
C VAL A 280 12.32 -10.07 15.29
N SER A 281 11.37 -9.62 14.48
CA SER A 281 11.57 -8.71 13.35
C SER A 281 10.39 -7.75 13.22
N TRP A 282 10.48 -6.74 12.34
CA TRP A 282 9.32 -5.91 12.05
C TRP A 282 8.15 -6.72 11.50
N GLU A 283 8.40 -7.74 10.70
CA GLU A 283 7.36 -8.65 10.19
C GLU A 283 6.61 -9.35 11.34
N THR A 284 7.33 -9.89 12.34
CA THR A 284 6.67 -10.53 13.49
C THR A 284 5.89 -9.52 14.32
N VAL A 285 6.46 -8.34 14.57
CA VAL A 285 5.78 -7.25 15.32
C VAL A 285 4.51 -6.79 14.61
N CYS A 286 4.53 -6.63 13.29
CA CYS A 286 3.37 -6.20 12.49
C CYS A 286 2.25 -7.25 12.42
N ASN A 287 2.60 -8.53 12.56
CA ASN A 287 1.66 -9.64 12.62
C ASN A 287 1.01 -9.78 14.00
N ASP A 288 1.80 -9.59 15.07
CA ASP A 288 1.36 -9.77 16.46
C ASP A 288 0.74 -8.50 17.07
N ALA A 289 0.92 -7.34 16.44
CA ALA A 289 0.34 -6.08 16.88
C ALA A 289 -1.20 -6.18 16.93
N PRO A 290 -1.84 -5.72 18.03
CA PRO A 290 -3.30 -5.64 18.10
C PRO A 290 -3.84 -4.87 16.90
N LYS A 291 -4.92 -5.36 16.31
CA LYS A 291 -5.62 -4.59 15.28
C LYS A 291 -6.10 -3.27 15.91
N PRO A 292 -5.82 -2.12 15.28
CA PRO A 292 -6.25 -0.82 15.79
C PRO A 292 -7.78 -0.70 15.87
#